data_AF-U6DTE2-F1
#
_entry.id   AF-U6DTE2-F1
#
_cell.length_a   1.000
_cell.length_b   1.000
_cell.length_c   1.000
_cell.angle_alpha   90.00
_cell.angle_beta   90.00
_cell.angle_gamma   90.00
#
_symmetry.space_group_name_H-M   'P 1'
#
loop_
_entity.id
_entity.type
_entity.pdbx_description
1 polymer ?
#
loop_
_entity_poly.entity_id
_entity_poly.type
_entity_poly.pdbx_seq_one_letter_code
_entity_poly.pdbx_strand_id
1 'polypeptide(L)'
;DLVLLQYAHMINGFTALALTKLDILDMFTEIKVGVAYKLDGEIIPHFPANQEVLNKVEVQYKTLPGWNTDISNARTFKELPVNAQNYVRFIEDELQIPVKWIGVGKSRESMIQLF
;
A
#
# COMPACT_ATOMS: atom_id res chain seq x y z
N ASP A 1 -4.15 2.85 -3.25
CA ASP A 1 -5.44 2.29 -3.65
C ASP A 1 -5.24 0.80 -3.82
N LEU A 2 -5.86 -0.03 -2.97
CA LEU A 2 -5.69 -1.48 -3.00
C LEU A 2 -6.61 -2.16 -4.01
N VAL A 3 -7.76 -1.56 -4.34
CA VAL A 3 -8.68 -2.11 -5.35
C VAL A 3 -7.99 -2.15 -6.71
N LEU A 4 -7.32 -1.06 -7.07
CA LEU A 4 -6.56 -0.99 -8.31
C LEU A 4 -5.32 -1.91 -8.29
N LEU A 5 -4.64 -2.05 -7.15
CA LEU A 5 -3.50 -2.96 -7.01
C LEU A 5 -3.92 -4.43 -7.14
N GLN A 6 -5.07 -4.81 -6.57
CA GLN A 6 -5.65 -6.15 -6.73
C GLN A 6 -5.98 -6.45 -8.19
N TYR A 7 -6.56 -5.46 -8.90
CA TYR A 7 -6.81 -5.57 -10.33
C TYR A 7 -5.51 -5.76 -11.14
N ALA A 8 -4.46 -4.99 -10.83
CA ALA A 8 -3.16 -5.17 -11.47
C ALA A 8 -2.54 -6.55 -11.18
N HIS A 9 -2.71 -7.08 -9.97
CA HIS A 9 -2.27 -8.42 -9.61
C HIS A 9 -3.03 -9.50 -10.39
N MET A 10 -4.35 -9.39 -10.51
CA MET A 10 -5.18 -10.34 -11.28
C MET A 10 -4.70 -10.50 -12.72
N ILE A 11 -4.17 -9.44 -13.33
CA ILE A 11 -3.64 -9.45 -14.70
C ILE A 11 -2.21 -10.03 -14.74
N ASN A 12 -1.33 -9.58 -13.84
CA ASN A 12 0.10 -9.84 -13.94
C ASN A 12 0.59 -11.06 -13.15
N GLY A 13 -0.19 -11.55 -12.19
CA GLY A 13 0.19 -12.68 -11.33
C GLY A 13 1.46 -12.40 -10.51
N PHE A 14 1.55 -11.25 -9.85
CA PHE A 14 2.72 -10.88 -9.05
C PHE A 14 3.05 -11.95 -8.00
N THR A 15 4.30 -12.39 -7.96
CA THR A 15 4.82 -13.32 -6.94
C THR A 15 5.38 -12.60 -5.72
N ALA A 16 5.79 -11.33 -5.88
CA ALA A 16 6.22 -10.45 -4.80
C ALA A 16 6.09 -8.97 -5.22
N LEU A 17 6.02 -8.07 -4.23
CA LEU A 17 5.94 -6.63 -4.42
C LEU A 17 7.23 -5.91 -4.00
N ALA A 18 7.51 -4.79 -4.68
CA ALA A 18 8.44 -3.77 -4.20
C ALA A 18 7.64 -2.54 -3.78
N LEU A 19 7.55 -2.29 -2.47
CA LEU A 19 6.85 -1.14 -1.90
C LEU A 19 7.81 0.04 -1.77
N THR A 20 7.73 0.98 -2.71
CA THR A 20 8.68 2.11 -2.77
C THR A 20 8.16 3.36 -2.07
N LYS A 21 9.08 4.24 -1.66
CA LYS A 21 8.79 5.58 -1.11
C LYS A 21 7.98 5.55 0.19
N LEU A 22 8.24 4.56 1.05
CA LEU A 22 7.57 4.46 2.34
C LEU A 22 7.91 5.67 3.23
N ASP A 23 9.12 6.21 3.09
CA ASP A 23 9.64 7.40 3.78
C ASP A 23 8.79 8.66 3.58
N ILE A 24 8.04 8.76 2.47
CA ILE A 24 7.16 9.90 2.22
C ILE A 24 5.98 9.95 3.20
N LEU A 25 5.65 8.82 3.83
CA LEU A 25 4.55 8.71 4.80
C LEU A 25 5.00 9.01 6.24
N ASP A 26 6.30 9.26 6.48
CA ASP A 26 6.89 9.46 7.81
C ASP A 26 6.23 10.57 8.61
N MET A 27 5.79 11.64 7.94
CA MET A 27 5.22 12.84 8.57
C MET A 27 3.70 12.78 8.79
N PHE A 28 3.06 11.67 8.40
CA PHE A 28 1.62 11.52 8.53
C PHE A 28 1.27 10.95 9.91
N THR A 29 0.31 11.57 10.59
CA THR A 29 -0.26 11.05 11.84
C THR A 29 -1.25 9.91 11.58
N GLU A 30 -1.95 9.97 10.45
CA GLU A 30 -2.86 8.93 9.95
C GLU A 30 -2.69 8.76 8.44
N ILE A 31 -2.85 7.52 7.96
CA ILE A 31 -2.71 7.16 6.55
C ILE A 31 -4.00 6.46 6.13
N LYS A 32 -4.67 7.00 5.11
CA LYS A 32 -5.88 6.40 4.53
C LYS A 32 -5.52 5.53 3.35
N VAL A 33 -5.97 4.28 3.37
CA VAL A 33 -5.80 3.31 2.29
C VAL A 33 -7.17 2.95 1.73
N GLY A 34 -7.39 3.18 0.44
CA GLY A 34 -8.62 2.78 -0.24
C GLY A 34 -8.68 1.26 -0.38
N VAL A 35 -9.70 0.61 0.20
CA VAL A 35 -9.85 -0.85 0.30
C VAL A 35 -11.01 -1.40 -0.53
N ALA A 36 -12.02 -0.58 -0.83
CA ALA A 36 -13.16 -0.98 -1.63
C ALA A 36 -13.72 0.21 -2.42
N TYR A 37 -14.40 -0.09 -3.52
CA TYR A 37 -15.17 0.88 -4.28
C TYR A 37 -16.66 0.65 -4.06
N LYS A 38 -17.38 1.75 -3.91
CA LYS A 38 -18.83 1.78 -3.81
C LYS A 38 -19.39 2.57 -4.99
N LEU A 39 -20.41 2.05 -5.66
CA LEU A 39 -21.07 2.70 -6.78
C LEU A 39 -22.58 2.66 -6.52
N ASP A 40 -23.22 3.83 -6.56
CA ASP A 40 -24.67 3.97 -6.37
C ASP A 40 -25.23 3.29 -5.11
N GLY A 41 -24.46 3.27 -4.01
CA GLY A 41 -24.90 2.66 -2.75
C GLY A 41 -24.33 1.26 -2.48
N GLU A 42 -23.79 0.57 -3.49
CA GLU A 42 -23.38 -0.84 -3.39
C GLU A 42 -21.87 -1.02 -3.55
N ILE A 43 -21.29 -1.95 -2.78
CA ILE A 43 -19.87 -2.31 -2.94
C ILE A 43 -19.70 -3.13 -4.20
N ILE A 44 -18.79 -2.72 -5.07
CA ILE A 44 -18.48 -3.44 -6.31
C ILE A 44 -17.21 -4.29 -6.14
N PRO A 45 -17.19 -5.55 -6.61
CA PRO A 45 -16.04 -6.44 -6.46
C PRO A 45 -15.00 -6.28 -7.58
N HIS A 46 -15.20 -5.35 -8.51
CA HIS A 46 -14.38 -5.20 -9.72
C HIS A 46 -13.94 -3.76 -9.92
N PHE A 47 -12.83 -3.59 -10.63
CA PHE A 47 -12.39 -2.29 -11.10
C PHE A 47 -13.21 -1.88 -12.34
N PRO A 48 -13.89 -0.71 -12.35
CA PRO A 48 -14.68 -0.27 -13.50
C PRO A 48 -13.83 -0.06 -14.75
N ALA A 49 -14.24 -0.64 -15.88
CA ALA A 49 -13.56 -0.49 -17.16
C ALA A 49 -13.90 0.82 -17.89
N ASN A 50 -15.08 1.40 -17.61
CA ASN A 50 -15.53 2.65 -18.21
C ASN A 50 -15.13 3.86 -17.34
N GLN A 51 -14.56 4.89 -17.96
CA GLN A 51 -14.05 6.08 -17.26
C GLN A 51 -15.15 6.86 -16.54
N GLU A 52 -16.32 7.02 -17.16
CA GLU A 52 -17.44 7.75 -16.57
C GLU A 52 -18.00 7.03 -15.33
N VAL A 53 -17.97 5.70 -15.31
CA VAL A 53 -18.32 4.89 -14.14
C VAL A 53 -17.24 5.01 -13.07
N LEU A 54 -15.96 4.90 -13.44
CA LEU A 54 -14.85 5.04 -12.49
C LEU A 54 -14.88 6.41 -11.79
N ASN A 55 -15.24 7.48 -12.49
CA ASN A 55 -15.34 8.82 -11.91
C ASN A 55 -16.46 8.97 -10.86
N LYS A 56 -17.41 8.02 -10.78
CA LYS A 56 -18.53 8.04 -9.83
C LYS A 56 -18.27 7.19 -8.58
N VAL A 57 -17.18 6.42 -8.53
CA VAL A 57 -16.96 5.53 -7.39
C VAL A 57 -16.63 6.30 -6.13
N GLU A 58 -17.25 5.90 -5.04
CA GLU A 58 -16.92 6.35 -3.69
C GLU A 58 -15.91 5.37 -3.09
N VAL A 59 -14.67 5.84 -2.90
CA VAL A 59 -13.61 5.04 -2.28
C VAL A 59 -13.89 4.86 -0.79
N GLN A 60 -13.95 3.62 -0.35
CA GLN A 60 -14.00 3.26 1.06
C GLN A 60 -12.58 3.15 1.60
N TYR A 61 -12.30 3.87 2.68
CA TYR A 61 -10.95 3.97 3.25
C TYR A 61 -10.82 3.23 4.58
N LYS A 62 -9.69 2.54 4.75
CA LYS A 62 -9.18 2.15 6.05
C LYS A 62 -8.19 3.21 6.52
N THR A 63 -8.40 3.76 7.73
CA THR A 63 -7.43 4.64 8.37
C THR A 63 -6.47 3.82 9.23
N LEU A 64 -5.17 3.97 8.99
CA LEU A 64 -4.10 3.35 9.76
C LEU A 64 -3.33 4.43 10.52
N PRO A 65 -2.83 4.15 11.73
CA PRO A 65 -1.98 5.08 12.44
C PRO A 65 -0.64 5.24 11.69
N GLY A 66 -0.19 6.47 11.52
CA GLY A 66 1.14 6.75 11.02
C GLY A 66 2.22 6.53 12.09
N TRP A 67 3.49 6.67 11.70
CA TRP A 67 4.62 6.41 12.60
C TRP A 67 5.38 7.67 13.04
N ASN A 68 5.17 8.83 12.41
CA ASN A 68 5.74 10.12 12.83
C ASN A 68 7.26 10.06 13.15
N THR A 69 8.00 9.25 12.39
CA THR A 69 9.42 8.94 12.65
C THR A 69 10.12 8.77 11.31
N ASP A 70 11.31 9.36 11.15
CA ASP A 70 12.13 9.22 9.95
C ASP A 70 12.67 7.79 9.81
N ILE A 71 12.32 7.10 8.71
CA ILE A 71 12.75 5.73 8.40
C ILE A 71 13.87 5.68 7.35
N SER A 72 14.37 6.82 6.87
CA SER A 72 15.29 6.88 5.73
C SER A 72 16.62 6.16 5.93
N ASN A 73 17.02 6.00 7.19
CA ASN A 73 18.23 5.29 7.60
C ASN A 73 18.00 3.81 7.91
N ALA A 74 16.76 3.31 7.89
CA ALA A 74 16.48 1.89 8.13
C ALA A 74 17.07 1.02 7.01
N ARG A 75 17.70 -0.09 7.38
CA ARG A 75 18.31 -1.08 6.47
C ARG A 75 17.78 -2.49 6.70
N THR A 76 17.08 -2.73 7.80
CA THR A 76 16.38 -4.00 8.06
C THR A 76 14.91 -3.77 8.41
N PHE A 77 14.06 -4.75 8.16
CA PHE A 77 12.62 -4.63 8.46
C PHE A 77 12.35 -4.41 9.95
N LYS A 78 13.21 -4.92 10.83
CA LYS A 78 13.11 -4.78 12.29
C LYS A 78 13.40 -3.35 12.78
N GLU A 79 14.14 -2.56 11.99
CA GLU A 79 14.44 -1.16 12.29
C GLU A 79 13.27 -0.23 11.97
N LEU A 80 12.30 -0.69 11.17
CA LEU A 80 11.10 0.08 10.89
C LEU A 80 10.23 0.20 12.16
N PRO A 81 9.61 1.37 12.42
CA PRO A 81 8.62 1.52 13.48
C PRO A 81 7.45 0.53 13.33
N VAL A 82 6.83 0.16 14.45
CA VAL A 82 5.73 -0.82 14.48
C VAL A 82 4.61 -0.46 13.50
N ASN A 83 4.22 0.81 13.43
CA ASN A 83 3.16 1.25 12.52
C ASN A 83 3.57 1.17 11.04
N ALA A 84 4.86 1.39 10.72
CA ALA A 84 5.37 1.19 9.36
C ALA A 84 5.40 -0.30 8.98
N GLN A 85 5.83 -1.18 9.90
CA GLN A 85 5.74 -2.62 9.69
C GLN A 85 4.30 -3.09 9.50
N ASN A 86 3.36 -2.56 10.28
CA ASN A 86 1.94 -2.89 10.18
C ASN A 86 1.33 -2.36 8.88
N TYR A 87 1.78 -1.23 8.37
CA TYR A 87 1.38 -0.73 7.05
C TYR A 87 1.79 -1.70 5.93
N VAL A 88 3.01 -2.23 5.98
CA VAL A 88 3.50 -3.24 5.04
C VAL A 88 2.67 -4.51 5.13
N ARG A 89 2.48 -5.05 6.35
CA ARG A 89 1.68 -6.25 6.59
C ARG A 89 0.24 -6.08 6.14
N PHE A 90 -0.36 -4.91 6.36
CA PHE A 90 -1.71 -4.62 5.90
C PHE A 90 -1.83 -4.72 4.37
N ILE A 91 -0.84 -4.24 3.62
CA ILE A 91 -0.83 -4.40 2.16
C ILE A 91 -0.67 -5.88 1.76
N GLU A 92 0.24 -6.61 2.42
CA GLU A 92 0.44 -8.05 2.17
C GLU A 92 -0.83 -8.86 2.45
N ASP A 93 -1.52 -8.58 3.56
CA ASP A 93 -2.74 -9.27 3.98
C ASP A 93 -3.91 -8.97 3.03
N GLU A 94 -4.07 -7.72 2.59
CA GLU A 94 -5.17 -7.36 1.68
C GLU A 94 -4.96 -7.92 0.27
N LEU A 95 -3.71 -7.98 -0.22
CA LEU A 95 -3.41 -8.44 -1.57
C LEU A 95 -3.09 -9.95 -1.64
N GLN A 96 -2.75 -10.57 -0.51
CA GLN A 96 -2.19 -11.94 -0.43
C GLN A 96 -0.91 -12.11 -1.27
N ILE A 97 -0.08 -11.05 -1.35
CA ILE A 97 1.20 -11.04 -2.08
C ILE A 97 2.29 -10.55 -1.13
N PRO A 98 3.41 -11.27 -1.00
CA PRO A 98 4.47 -10.85 -0.10
C PRO A 98 5.24 -9.63 -0.64
N VAL A 99 5.63 -8.73 0.24
CA VAL A 99 6.51 -7.60 -0.06
C VAL A 99 7.95 -8.07 0.10
N LYS A 100 8.71 -8.05 -0.99
CA LYS A 100 10.12 -8.45 -1.00
C LYS A 100 11.07 -7.28 -0.78
N TRP A 101 10.69 -6.08 -1.24
CA TRP A 101 11.50 -4.88 -1.11
C TRP A 101 10.71 -3.70 -0.55
N ILE A 102 11.35 -2.90 0.31
CA ILE A 102 10.80 -1.64 0.84
C ILE A 102 11.80 -0.52 0.57
N GLY A 103 11.37 0.47 -0.20
CA GLY A 103 12.17 1.67 -0.47
C GLY A 103 11.93 2.73 0.60
N VAL A 104 13.01 3.16 1.27
CA VAL A 104 13.00 4.19 2.33
C VAL A 104 13.82 5.42 1.92
N GLY A 105 14.06 5.62 0.62
CA GLY A 105 14.81 6.77 0.14
C GLY A 105 15.21 6.63 -1.32
N LYS A 106 16.02 7.58 -1.80
CA LYS A 106 16.43 7.66 -3.22
C LYS A 106 17.66 6.84 -3.57
N SER A 107 18.55 6.59 -2.59
CA SER A 107 19.80 5.89 -2.85
C SER A 107 19.56 4.39 -3.05
N ARG A 108 20.51 3.71 -3.69
CA ARG A 108 20.41 2.26 -3.92
C ARG A 108 20.40 1.48 -2.59
N GLU A 109 21.09 2.02 -1.60
CA GLU A 109 21.23 1.47 -0.24
C GLU A 109 19.98 1.73 0.60
N SER A 110 19.12 2.68 0.23
CA SER A 110 17.83 2.95 0.86
C SER A 110 16.74 1.97 0.40
N MET A 111 17.10 0.68 0.33
CA MET A 111 16.22 -0.41 -0.05
C MET A 111 16.39 -1.58 0.91
N ILE A 112 15.33 -1.91 1.65
CA ILE A 112 15.29 -3.04 2.59
C ILE A 112 14.80 -4.26 1.83
N GLN A 113 15.56 -5.35 1.83
CA GLN A 113 15.13 -6.65 1.31
C GLN A 113 14.67 -7.57 2.46
N LEU A 114 13.50 -8.20 2.33
CA LEU A 114 12.93 -9.05 3.37
C LEU A 114 13.32 -10.52 3.25
N PHE A 115 13.42 -11.03 2.01
CA PHE A 115 13.82 -12.39 1.65
C PHE A 115 14.29 -12.47 0.20
#